data_AF-A0A818M1C4-F1
#
_entry.id   AF-A0A818M1C4-F1
#
_cell.length_a   1.000
_cell.length_b   1.000
_cell.length_c   1.000
_cell.angle_alpha   90.00
_cell.angle_beta   90.00
_cell.angle_gamma   90.00
#
_symmetry.space_group_name_H-M   'P 1'
#
loop_
_entity.id
_entity.type
_entity.pdbx_description
1 polymer ?
#
loop_
_entity_poly.entity_id
_entity_poly.type
_entity_poly.pdbx_seq_one_letter_code
_entity_poly.pdbx_strand_id
1 'polypeptide(L)'
;MSSESTGVVGKWKIIDYSPHPECVDCEFKIESDEENKYRLQASVINSINCCLEHNPENDEWKSSGIASTMMGGSQEDMEKEQFVSDLITNIQCLKVEDEQHLIIQTKNCEQARFERVAV
;
A
#
# COMPACT_ATOMS: atom_id res chain seq x y z
N MET A 1 -2.20 -9.80 -23.82
CA MET A 1 -2.74 -10.55 -22.66
C MET A 1 -2.95 -9.51 -21.58
N SER A 2 -4.18 -9.41 -21.10
CA SER A 2 -4.65 -8.33 -20.23
C SER A 2 -3.95 -8.46 -18.87
N SER A 3 -3.23 -7.43 -18.44
CA SER A 3 -2.73 -7.31 -17.08
C SER A 3 -3.92 -7.38 -16.12
N GLU A 4 -4.04 -8.48 -15.38
CA GLU A 4 -5.02 -8.60 -14.29
C GLU A 4 -4.58 -7.65 -13.19
N SER A 5 -5.13 -6.44 -13.19
CA SER A 5 -5.01 -5.53 -12.06
C SER A 5 -5.56 -6.24 -10.82
N THR A 6 -4.82 -6.24 -9.72
CA THR A 6 -5.21 -6.86 -8.44
C THR A 6 -6.44 -6.21 -7.78
N GLY A 7 -7.17 -5.34 -8.47
CA GLY A 7 -8.35 -4.63 -7.96
C GLY A 7 -8.03 -3.46 -7.02
N VAL A 8 -6.75 -3.25 -6.67
CA VAL A 8 -6.34 -2.29 -5.62
C VAL A 8 -6.22 -0.84 -6.12
N VAL A 9 -6.60 -0.55 -7.36
CA VAL A 9 -6.46 0.81 -7.92
C VAL A 9 -7.58 1.71 -7.40
N GLY A 10 -7.23 2.75 -6.64
CA GLY A 10 -8.17 3.76 -6.18
C GLY A 10 -7.69 4.57 -4.99
N LYS A 11 -8.58 5.42 -4.48
CA LYS A 11 -8.37 6.11 -3.21
C LYS A 11 -8.78 5.20 -2.06
N TRP A 12 -7.95 5.14 -1.05
CA TRP A 12 -8.12 4.28 0.11
C TRP A 12 -7.94 5.11 1.38
N LYS A 13 -8.84 4.91 2.31
CA LYS A 13 -8.79 5.47 3.65
C LYS A 13 -8.41 4.37 4.62
N ILE A 14 -7.48 4.65 5.54
CA ILE A 14 -7.21 3.74 6.64
C ILE A 14 -8.40 3.79 7.60
N ILE A 15 -8.97 2.64 7.91
CA ILE A 15 -10.11 2.51 8.84
C ILE A 15 -9.72 1.83 10.15
N ASP A 16 -8.58 1.13 10.16
CA ASP A 16 -8.03 0.51 11.35
C ASP A 16 -6.51 0.40 11.22
N TYR A 17 -5.78 1.04 12.13
CA TYR A 17 -4.35 0.85 12.32
C TYR A 17 -3.99 1.10 13.79
N SER A 18 -3.62 0.04 14.50
CA SER A 18 -3.47 0.10 15.96
C SER A 18 -2.51 1.19 16.48
N PRO A 19 -1.40 1.54 15.79
CA PRO A 19 -0.54 2.66 16.20
C PRO A 19 -1.05 4.06 15.84
N HIS A 20 -1.87 4.23 14.79
CA HIS A 20 -2.31 5.54 14.27
C HIS A 20 -3.73 5.49 13.69
N PRO A 21 -4.78 5.56 14.53
CA PRO A 21 -6.17 5.42 14.10
C PRO A 21 -6.71 6.65 13.33
N GLU A 22 -5.94 7.74 13.27
CA GLU A 22 -6.36 9.02 12.67
C GLU A 22 -5.76 9.29 11.27
N CYS A 23 -5.05 8.34 10.66
CA CYS A 23 -4.46 8.56 9.32
C CYS A 23 -5.52 8.61 8.21
N VAL A 24 -5.41 9.62 7.33
CA VAL A 24 -6.39 9.94 6.28
C VAL A 24 -5.76 9.81 4.89
N ASP A 25 -6.54 9.22 3.99
CA ASP A 25 -6.45 9.15 2.53
C ASP A 25 -5.06 8.97 1.88
N CYS A 26 -4.85 7.79 1.29
CA CYS A 26 -3.78 7.52 0.34
C CYS A 26 -4.37 6.93 -0.94
N GLU A 27 -3.83 7.29 -2.10
CA GLU A 27 -4.14 6.59 -3.33
C GLU A 27 -3.19 5.40 -3.48
N PHE A 28 -3.74 4.20 -3.65
CA PHE A 28 -2.96 3.03 -4.05
C PHE A 28 -3.27 2.68 -5.49
N LYS A 29 -2.22 2.34 -6.21
CA LYS A 29 -2.30 1.78 -7.54
C LYS A 29 -1.35 0.58 -7.61
N ILE A 30 -1.94 -0.61 -7.58
CA ILE A 30 -1.20 -1.88 -7.68
C ILE A 30 -1.58 -2.56 -8.99
N GLU A 31 -0.59 -2.78 -9.85
CA GLU A 31 -0.77 -3.35 -11.18
C GLU A 31 0.19 -4.53 -11.36
N SER A 32 -0.31 -5.64 -11.92
CA SER A 32 0.55 -6.77 -12.29
C SER A 32 1.54 -6.35 -13.38
N ASP A 33 2.82 -6.60 -13.16
CA ASP A 33 3.88 -6.39 -14.15
C ASP A 33 4.27 -7.73 -14.80
N GLU A 34 4.61 -8.71 -13.97
CA GLU A 34 4.95 -10.08 -14.36
C GLU A 34 4.25 -11.08 -13.41
N GLU A 35 4.37 -12.38 -13.68
CA GLU A 35 3.90 -13.40 -12.74
C GLU A 35 4.51 -13.18 -11.35
N ASN A 36 3.64 -13.05 -10.35
CA ASN A 36 4.00 -12.75 -8.95
C ASN A 36 4.76 -11.44 -8.72
N LYS A 37 4.81 -10.52 -9.69
CA LYS A 37 5.41 -9.19 -9.54
C LYS A 37 4.43 -8.10 -9.87
N TYR A 38 4.38 -7.09 -9.02
CA TYR A 38 3.42 -6.00 -9.13
C TYR A 38 4.15 -4.67 -8.97
N ARG A 39 3.74 -3.66 -9.72
CA ARG A 39 4.12 -2.28 -9.46
C ARG A 39 3.14 -1.69 -8.48
N LEU A 40 3.65 -1.13 -7.39
CA LEU A 40 2.87 -0.34 -6.45
C LEU A 40 3.28 1.12 -6.57
N GLN A 41 2.28 1.98 -6.71
CA GLN A 41 2.38 3.41 -6.48
C GLN A 41 1.43 3.76 -5.32
N ALA A 42 1.96 4.37 -4.27
CA ALA A 42 1.19 4.96 -3.19
C ALA A 42 1.38 6.47 -3.20
N SER A 43 0.30 7.23 -3.10
CA SER A 43 0.36 8.69 -3.14
C SER A 43 -0.35 9.30 -1.94
N VAL A 44 0.38 10.16 -1.22
CA VAL A 44 -0.15 11.07 -0.18
C VAL A 44 0.08 12.51 -0.64
N ILE A 45 1.20 13.16 -0.29
CA ILE A 45 1.71 14.34 -1.03
C ILE A 45 2.68 13.86 -2.11
N ASN A 46 3.58 12.98 -1.73
CA ASN A 46 4.61 12.34 -2.51
C ASN A 46 4.10 11.02 -3.05
N SER A 47 4.65 10.64 -4.18
CA SER A 47 4.42 9.32 -4.77
C SER A 47 5.56 8.40 -4.38
N ILE A 48 5.23 7.35 -3.63
CA ILE A 48 6.10 6.23 -3.29
C ILE A 48 5.86 5.15 -4.34
N ASN A 49 6.90 4.77 -5.06
CA ASN A 49 6.87 3.75 -6.08
C ASN A 49 7.74 2.58 -5.62
N CYS A 50 7.25 1.35 -5.76
CA CYS A 50 8.05 0.16 -5.50
C CYS A 50 7.58 -1.03 -6.34
N CYS A 51 8.39 -2.07 -6.36
CA CYS A 51 8.02 -3.39 -6.85
C CYS A 51 7.58 -4.25 -5.66
N LEU A 52 6.41 -4.87 -5.77
CA LEU A 52 5.98 -5.92 -4.87
C LEU A 52 6.23 -7.28 -5.54
N GLU A 53 6.77 -8.22 -4.79
CA GLU A 53 6.96 -9.60 -5.21
C GLU A 53 6.17 -10.50 -4.24
N HIS A 54 5.30 -11.34 -4.77
CA HIS A 54 4.53 -12.34 -4.02
C HIS A 54 5.22 -13.70 -4.11
N ASN A 55 5.35 -14.39 -2.98
CA ASN A 55 5.82 -15.76 -2.95
C ASN A 55 4.62 -16.70 -2.74
N PRO A 56 4.17 -17.44 -3.77
CA PRO A 56 2.98 -18.28 -3.66
C PRO A 56 3.19 -19.52 -2.77
N GLU A 57 4.44 -19.90 -2.45
CA GLU A 57 4.71 -21.08 -1.60
C GLU A 57 4.36 -20.84 -0.12
N ASN A 58 4.49 -19.59 0.33
CA ASN A 58 4.30 -19.21 1.73
C ASN A 58 3.37 -17.99 1.92
N ASP A 59 2.76 -17.51 0.84
CA ASP A 59 1.87 -16.34 0.78
C ASP A 59 2.50 -15.03 1.31
N GLU A 60 3.83 -14.92 1.23
CA GLU A 60 4.55 -13.72 1.68
C GLU A 60 4.74 -12.70 0.56
N TRP A 61 4.66 -11.44 0.93
CA TRP A 61 4.91 -10.29 0.07
C TRP A 61 6.19 -9.59 0.51
N LYS A 62 6.94 -9.06 -0.46
CA LYS A 62 8.10 -8.20 -0.19
C LYS A 62 8.12 -7.01 -1.14
N SER A 63 8.55 -5.85 -0.64
CA SER A 63 8.80 -4.68 -1.46
C SER A 63 10.29 -4.58 -1.85
N SER A 64 10.57 -4.15 -3.07
CA SER A 64 11.92 -3.83 -3.57
C SER A 64 11.90 -2.55 -4.42
N GLY A 65 13.07 -1.92 -4.61
CA GLY A 65 13.20 -0.74 -5.48
C GLY A 65 12.37 0.47 -5.05
N ILE A 66 12.26 0.73 -3.74
CA ILE A 66 11.46 1.83 -3.20
C ILE A 66 12.08 3.17 -3.60
N ALA A 67 11.28 4.02 -4.25
CA ALA A 67 11.64 5.38 -4.63
C ALA A 67 10.48 6.33 -4.33
N SER A 68 10.75 7.48 -3.71
CA SER A 68 9.74 8.49 -3.43
C SER A 68 10.10 9.84 -4.06
N THR A 69 9.07 10.64 -4.34
CA THR A 69 9.27 12.08 -4.61
C THR A 69 9.57 12.81 -3.29
N MET A 70 10.15 14.01 -3.36
CA MET A 70 10.50 14.83 -2.19
C MET A 70 9.89 16.23 -2.25
N MET A 71 8.58 16.31 -2.12
CA MET A 71 7.84 17.55 -1.93
C MET A 71 7.68 17.83 -0.42
N GLY A 72 7.83 19.09 -0.04
CA GLY A 72 7.53 19.53 1.33
C GLY A 72 6.03 19.64 1.56
N GLY A 73 5.60 19.36 2.78
CA GLY A 73 4.20 19.38 3.19
C GLY A 73 4.02 19.89 4.62
N SER A 74 2.80 19.82 5.14
CA SER A 74 2.57 20.00 6.57
C SER A 74 3.20 18.84 7.36
N GLN A 75 3.43 19.03 8.66
CA GLN A 75 3.93 17.94 9.51
C GLN A 75 3.00 16.72 9.49
N GLU A 76 1.68 16.96 9.53
CA GLU A 76 0.67 15.89 9.47
C GLU A 76 0.78 15.07 8.19
N ASP A 77 1.02 15.72 7.05
CA ASP A 77 1.16 15.01 5.78
C ASP A 77 2.47 14.23 5.70
N MET A 78 3.56 14.76 6.24
CA MET A 78 4.84 14.05 6.33
C MET A 78 4.74 12.82 7.24
N GLU A 79 3.97 12.90 8.33
CA GLU A 79 3.71 11.77 9.22
C GLU A 79 2.90 10.68 8.50
N LYS A 80 1.86 11.06 7.73
CA LYS A 80 1.10 10.11 6.88
C LYS A 80 1.97 9.44 5.82
N GLU A 81 2.89 10.18 5.20
CA GLU A 81 3.83 9.63 4.22
C GLU A 81 4.79 8.63 4.82
N GLN A 82 5.41 9.00 5.94
CA GLN A 82 6.32 8.12 6.66
C GLN A 82 5.59 6.83 7.04
N PHE A 83 4.35 6.96 7.51
CA PHE A 83 3.51 5.84 7.84
C PHE A 83 3.26 4.89 6.65
N VAL A 84 2.78 5.41 5.51
CA VAL A 84 2.55 4.61 4.30
C VAL A 84 3.85 3.99 3.78
N SER A 85 4.95 4.72 3.84
CA SER A 85 6.28 4.23 3.47
C SER A 85 6.71 3.05 4.35
N ASP A 86 6.51 3.12 5.66
CA ASP A 86 6.88 2.06 6.59
C ASP A 86 6.02 0.81 6.41
N LEU A 87 4.72 0.97 6.15
CA LEU A 87 3.83 -0.15 5.80
C LEU A 87 4.30 -0.88 4.55
N ILE A 88 4.60 -0.15 3.48
CA ILE A 88 5.04 -0.73 2.20
C ILE A 88 6.39 -1.41 2.37
N THR A 89 7.34 -0.75 3.04
CA THR A 89 8.71 -1.25 3.24
C THR A 89 8.71 -2.55 4.04
N ASN A 90 7.84 -2.65 5.03
CA ASN A 90 7.77 -3.79 5.92
C ASN A 90 6.66 -4.78 5.56
N ILE A 91 6.07 -4.67 4.36
CA ILE A 91 4.99 -5.56 3.95
C ILE A 91 5.39 -7.03 4.07
N GLN A 92 4.47 -7.84 4.57
CA GLN A 92 4.55 -9.29 4.64
C GLN A 92 3.30 -9.94 4.04
N CYS A 93 2.12 -9.34 4.26
CA CYS A 93 0.88 -9.82 3.68
C CYS A 93 0.13 -8.66 3.01
N LEU A 94 -0.40 -8.91 1.82
CA LEU A 94 -1.36 -8.06 1.14
C LEU A 94 -2.59 -8.89 0.81
N LYS A 95 -3.74 -8.47 1.31
CA LYS A 95 -5.01 -9.18 1.08
C LYS A 95 -6.08 -8.20 0.63
N VAL A 96 -6.68 -8.49 -0.51
CA VAL A 96 -7.90 -7.83 -0.98
C VAL A 96 -9.08 -8.68 -0.51
N GLU A 97 -9.82 -8.21 0.49
CA GLU A 97 -10.97 -8.95 1.03
C GLU A 97 -12.17 -8.87 0.07
N ASP A 98 -12.39 -7.69 -0.50
CA ASP A 98 -13.37 -7.39 -1.54
C ASP A 98 -12.94 -6.13 -2.31
N GLU A 99 -13.78 -5.64 -3.23
CA GLU A 99 -13.47 -4.45 -4.04
C GLU A 99 -13.32 -3.15 -3.24
N GLN A 100 -13.74 -3.15 -1.98
CA GLN A 100 -13.75 -2.01 -1.07
C GLN A 100 -12.75 -2.15 0.09
N HIS A 101 -12.25 -3.36 0.39
CA HIS A 101 -11.41 -3.59 1.56
C HIS A 101 -10.04 -4.19 1.21
N LEU A 102 -8.99 -3.53 1.68
CA LEU A 102 -7.60 -3.96 1.57
C LEU A 102 -6.99 -4.10 2.97
N ILE A 103 -6.21 -5.15 3.18
CA ILE A 103 -5.43 -5.38 4.39
C ILE A 103 -3.96 -5.48 4.02
N ILE A 104 -3.13 -4.72 4.73
CA ILE A 104 -1.67 -4.81 4.68
C ILE A 104 -1.19 -5.20 6.07
N GLN A 105 -0.43 -6.29 6.16
CA GLN A 105 0.25 -6.69 7.39
C GLN A 105 1.76 -6.56 7.21
N THR A 106 2.42 -6.01 8.23
CA THR A 106 3.88 -5.85 8.25
C THR A 106 4.56 -7.02 8.94
N LYS A 107 5.86 -7.19 8.69
CA LYS A 107 6.75 -8.15 9.36
C LYS A 107 6.80 -7.98 10.89
N ASN A 108 6.41 -6.81 11.40
CA ASN A 108 6.36 -6.51 12.82
C ASN A 108 5.01 -6.90 13.46
N CYS A 109 4.16 -7.63 12.74
CA CYS A 109 2.79 -7.98 13.14
C CYS A 109 1.84 -6.78 13.25
N GLU A 110 2.18 -5.64 12.65
CA GLU A 110 1.26 -4.51 12.55
C GLU A 110 0.31 -4.74 11.37
N GLN A 111 -0.95 -4.33 11.52
CA GLN A 111 -1.98 -4.52 10.50
C GLN A 111 -2.68 -3.19 10.24
N ALA A 112 -2.72 -2.80 8.96
CA ALA A 112 -3.51 -1.68 8.46
C ALA A 112 -4.66 -2.20 7.60
N ARG A 113 -5.88 -1.78 7.92
CA ARG A 113 -7.07 -2.02 7.12
C ARG A 113 -7.48 -0.74 6.42
N PHE A 114 -7.78 -0.87 5.14
CA PHE A 114 -8.16 0.22 4.27
C PHE A 114 -9.55 -0.03 3.69
N GLU A 115 -10.32 1.05 3.57
CA GLU A 115 -11.60 1.11 2.87
C GLU A 115 -11.46 2.01 1.64
N ARG A 116 -11.96 1.56 0.50
CA ARG A 116 -11.92 2.31 -0.74
C ARG A 116 -12.90 3.48 -0.66
N VAL A 117 -12.42 4.66 -0.99
CA VAL A 117 -13.25 5.87 -1.07
C VAL A 117 -13.91 5.91 -2.44
N ALA A 118 -15.23 5.69 -2.47
CA ALA A 118 -16.02 5.84 -3.69
C ALA A 118 -15.91 7.29 -4.20
N VAL A 119 -15.57 7.45 -5.49
CA VAL A 119 -15.46 8.74 -6.18
C VAL A 119 -16.77 9.07 -6.90
#